data_AF-A0A537VXA3-F1
#
_entry.id   AF-A0A537VXA3-F1
#
_cell.length_a   1.000
_cell.length_b   1.000
_cell.length_c   1.000
_cell.angle_alpha   90.00
_cell.angle_beta   90.00
_cell.angle_gamma   90.00
#
_symmetry.space_group_name_H-M   'P 1'
#
loop_
_entity.id
_entity.type
_entity.pdbx_description
1 polymer ?
#
loop_
_entity_poly.entity_id
_entity_poly.type
_entity_poly.pdbx_seq_one_letter_code
_entity_poly.pdbx_strand_id
1 'polypeptide(L)'
;MIDRAQQGFLNFLYLGRALAHPQGLVTDPAFRLNGQPLFQTNELFYDGNSQGAIMGGALTALGVDFTRSVLGVLGMNYSTLLNRSSDWEGPLVDPANPGLPSYSSFLYTMFPNKQEQQLVMAILQMLWDRGEADGYAQHMTTDPYPNTPAHQVLLHAALGDFQVTNFSAEVEARTIGARVMDTSLMAGRHWAITPFFGLQPMPRDSSGAIAPWHGSALVYWDSGNLLPPNANIPPDEAGGDPHEDPRRDPNGGDQKMHFWLTGDVIDVMSGGPYLLCRPGAESQIPRVPSQFTFDWCVV
;
A
#
# COMPACT_ATOMS: atom_id res chain seq x y z
N MET A 1 5.63 19.60 -7.85
CA MET A 1 4.98 18.30 -7.58
C MET A 1 4.03 18.43 -6.41
N ILE A 2 4.53 18.85 -5.24
CA ILE A 2 3.78 18.97 -3.98
C ILE A 2 2.50 19.81 -4.08
N ASP A 3 2.58 21.05 -4.57
CA ASP A 3 1.37 21.90 -4.70
C ASP A 3 0.31 21.27 -5.63
N ARG A 4 0.75 20.53 -6.65
CA ARG A 4 -0.15 19.80 -7.55
C ARG A 4 -0.77 18.58 -6.88
N ALA A 5 -0.03 17.89 -6.01
CA ALA A 5 -0.56 16.80 -5.18
C ALA A 5 -1.66 17.33 -4.24
N GLN A 6 -1.40 18.45 -3.55
CA GLN A 6 -2.38 19.09 -2.67
C GLN A 6 -3.64 19.53 -3.43
N GLN A 7 -3.48 20.12 -4.62
CA GLN A 7 -4.63 20.41 -5.49
C GLN A 7 -5.38 19.13 -5.90
N GLY A 8 -4.66 18.04 -6.17
CA GLY A 8 -5.24 16.72 -6.42
C GLY A 8 -6.11 16.23 -5.27
N PHE A 9 -5.63 16.35 -4.02
CA PHE A 9 -6.42 16.00 -2.84
C PHE A 9 -7.70 16.82 -2.74
N LEU A 10 -7.60 18.14 -2.94
CA LEU A 10 -8.77 19.01 -2.93
C LEU A 10 -9.79 18.58 -4.00
N ASN A 11 -9.33 18.29 -5.22
CA ASN A 11 -10.19 17.82 -6.30
C ASN A 11 -10.88 16.48 -5.94
N PHE A 12 -10.15 15.55 -5.31
CA PHE A 12 -10.71 14.29 -4.83
C PHE A 12 -11.76 14.50 -3.73
N LEU A 13 -11.54 15.44 -2.80
CA LEU A 13 -12.53 15.78 -1.78
C LEU A 13 -13.79 16.39 -2.38
N TYR A 14 -13.66 17.29 -3.36
CA TYR A 14 -14.82 17.83 -4.09
C TYR A 14 -15.57 16.74 -4.86
N LEU A 15 -14.85 15.83 -5.53
CA LEU A 15 -15.48 14.72 -6.23
C LEU A 15 -16.18 13.77 -5.24
N GLY A 16 -15.53 13.42 -4.13
CA GLY A 16 -16.09 12.60 -3.07
C GLY A 16 -17.38 13.20 -2.51
N ARG A 17 -17.36 14.50 -2.17
CA ARG A 17 -18.55 15.25 -1.75
C ARG A 17 -19.64 15.22 -2.82
N ALA A 18 -19.28 15.39 -4.09
CA ALA A 18 -20.24 15.37 -5.19
C ALA A 18 -20.87 13.99 -5.39
N LEU A 19 -20.14 12.90 -5.13
CA LEU A 19 -20.68 11.54 -5.14
C LEU A 19 -21.54 11.26 -3.90
N ALA A 20 -21.11 11.71 -2.72
CA ALA A 20 -21.74 11.37 -1.46
C ALA A 20 -22.93 12.27 -1.05
N HIS A 21 -22.99 13.51 -1.56
CA HIS A 21 -24.05 14.42 -1.12
C HIS A 21 -25.38 14.11 -1.83
N PRO A 22 -26.54 14.11 -1.13
CA PRO A 22 -27.85 13.84 -1.76
C PRO A 22 -28.27 14.91 -2.79
N GLN A 23 -27.62 16.07 -2.77
CA GLN A 23 -27.78 17.14 -3.78
C GLN A 23 -26.60 17.17 -4.78
N GLY A 24 -25.75 16.14 -4.78
CA GLY A 24 -24.58 16.03 -5.65
C GLY A 24 -24.91 15.43 -7.02
N LEU A 25 -23.96 14.65 -7.56
CA LEU A 25 -24.03 14.04 -8.89
C LEU A 25 -25.26 13.16 -9.07
N VAL A 26 -25.81 12.59 -7.98
CA VAL A 26 -27.04 11.78 -8.02
C VAL A 26 -28.26 12.53 -8.58
N THR A 27 -28.24 13.87 -8.52
CA THR A 27 -29.32 14.72 -9.02
C THR A 27 -29.21 15.04 -10.51
N ASP A 28 -28.03 14.84 -11.10
CA ASP A 28 -27.77 15.14 -12.51
C ASP A 28 -28.31 14.01 -13.42
N PRO A 29 -29.05 14.31 -14.50
CA PRO A 29 -29.56 13.30 -15.42
C PRO A 29 -28.51 12.33 -15.99
N ALA A 30 -27.23 12.75 -16.09
CA ALA A 30 -26.14 11.90 -16.58
C ALA A 30 -25.82 10.72 -15.64
N PHE A 31 -26.20 10.81 -14.36
CA PHE A 31 -25.96 9.77 -13.35
C PHE A 31 -27.23 9.03 -12.95
N ARG A 32 -28.24 9.02 -13.84
CA ARG A 32 -29.51 8.35 -13.63
C ARG A 32 -29.86 7.44 -14.80
N LEU A 33 -30.34 6.24 -14.51
CA LEU A 33 -30.87 5.29 -15.49
C LEU A 33 -32.32 4.98 -15.15
N ASN A 34 -33.23 5.17 -16.10
CA ASN A 34 -34.68 4.99 -15.90
C ASN A 34 -35.24 5.76 -14.69
N GLY A 35 -34.71 6.95 -14.44
CA GLY A 35 -35.11 7.81 -13.32
C GLY A 35 -34.54 7.39 -11.95
N GLN A 36 -33.73 6.34 -11.89
CA GLN A 36 -33.07 5.87 -10.66
C GLN A 36 -31.59 6.28 -10.64
N PRO A 37 -31.03 6.64 -9.46
CA PRO A 37 -29.59 6.82 -9.26
C PRO A 37 -28.75 5.64 -9.74
N LEU A 38 -27.58 5.92 -10.34
CA LEU A 38 -26.59 4.89 -10.70
C LEU A 38 -25.71 4.40 -9.52
N PHE A 39 -25.70 5.14 -8.41
CA PHE A 39 -24.92 4.82 -7.21
C PHE A 39 -25.63 5.34 -5.95
N GLN A 40 -25.24 4.82 -4.79
CA GLN A 40 -25.73 5.25 -3.49
C GLN A 40 -24.93 6.46 -3.00
N THR A 41 -25.58 7.41 -2.33
CA THR A 41 -24.92 8.64 -1.86
C THR A 41 -24.29 8.51 -0.47
N ASN A 42 -24.63 7.51 0.33
CA ASN A 42 -24.10 7.35 1.69
C ASN A 42 -22.97 6.32 1.80
N GLU A 43 -22.53 5.74 0.67
CA GLU A 43 -21.47 4.75 0.63
C GLU A 43 -20.36 5.26 -0.29
N LEU A 44 -19.27 5.75 0.32
CA LEU A 44 -18.07 6.18 -0.38
C LEU A 44 -16.86 5.53 0.28
N PHE A 45 -15.96 5.03 -0.56
CA PHE A 45 -14.72 4.37 -0.16
C PHE A 45 -13.58 4.92 -1.01
N TYR A 46 -12.37 4.85 -0.46
CA TYR A 46 -11.15 5.10 -1.24
C TYR A 46 -10.41 3.78 -1.48
N ASP A 47 -10.01 3.50 -2.73
CA ASP A 47 -9.08 2.43 -3.09
C ASP A 47 -7.98 3.03 -3.96
N GLY A 48 -6.75 2.99 -3.46
CA GLY A 48 -5.56 3.45 -4.17
C GLY A 48 -4.52 2.34 -4.19
N ASN A 49 -3.82 2.19 -5.33
CA ASN A 49 -2.70 1.26 -5.48
C ASN A 49 -1.43 2.05 -5.78
N SER A 50 -0.27 1.62 -5.27
CA SER A 50 1.05 2.20 -5.57
C SER A 50 1.14 3.68 -5.19
N GLN A 51 1.54 4.57 -6.11
CA GLN A 51 1.47 6.02 -5.97
C GLN A 51 0.09 6.51 -5.52
N GLY A 52 -0.98 5.82 -5.95
CA GLY A 52 -2.34 6.05 -5.46
C GLY A 52 -2.49 5.72 -3.98
N ALA A 53 -1.86 4.67 -3.46
CA ALA A 53 -1.84 4.36 -2.03
C ALA A 53 -0.96 5.35 -1.23
N ILE A 54 0.24 5.67 -1.74
CA ILE A 54 1.19 6.61 -1.08
C ILE A 54 0.57 7.99 -0.92
N MET A 55 -0.02 8.54 -1.99
CA MET A 55 -0.75 9.80 -1.93
C MET A 55 -2.11 9.63 -1.25
N GLY A 56 -2.71 8.46 -1.39
CA GLY A 56 -4.01 8.08 -0.86
C GLY A 56 -4.05 7.99 0.66
N GLY A 57 -2.93 7.72 1.31
CA GLY A 57 -2.82 7.83 2.76
C GLY A 57 -3.04 9.28 3.23
N ALA A 58 -2.40 10.26 2.58
CA ALA A 58 -2.68 11.68 2.86
C ALA A 58 -4.13 12.05 2.56
N LEU A 59 -4.69 11.59 1.43
CA LEU A 59 -6.10 11.81 1.12
C LEU A 59 -7.03 11.17 2.16
N THR A 60 -6.70 9.98 2.68
CA THR A 60 -7.44 9.31 3.75
C THR A 60 -7.47 10.18 5.00
N ALA A 61 -6.33 10.70 5.46
CA ALA A 61 -6.29 11.58 6.63
C ALA A 61 -7.11 12.88 6.46
N LEU A 62 -7.34 13.31 5.21
CA LEU A 62 -8.13 14.49 4.87
C LEU A 62 -9.60 14.17 4.53
N GLY A 63 -9.96 12.89 4.44
CA GLY A 63 -11.26 12.43 3.97
C GLY A 63 -12.39 12.82 4.93
N VAL A 64 -13.41 13.50 4.42
CA VAL A 64 -14.57 13.92 5.24
C VAL A 64 -15.88 13.20 4.86
N ASP A 65 -15.90 12.54 3.71
CA ASP A 65 -17.09 11.88 3.14
C ASP A 65 -16.95 10.35 3.04
N PHE A 66 -15.81 9.79 3.45
CA PHE A 66 -15.58 8.35 3.57
C PHE A 66 -14.86 8.07 4.88
N THR A 67 -15.05 6.87 5.44
CA THR A 67 -14.39 6.43 6.69
C THR A 67 -13.55 5.17 6.50
N ARG A 68 -13.57 4.58 5.29
CA ARG A 68 -12.88 3.33 4.98
C ARG A 68 -12.05 3.49 3.72
N SER A 69 -10.77 3.14 3.80
CA SER A 69 -9.86 3.15 2.66
C SER A 69 -9.04 1.88 2.56
N VAL A 70 -8.72 1.51 1.32
CA VAL A 70 -7.78 0.44 0.98
C VAL A 70 -6.56 1.06 0.33
N LEU A 71 -5.39 0.78 0.89
CA LEU A 71 -4.10 1.23 0.36
C LEU A 71 -3.33 -0.02 -0.09
N GLY A 72 -3.30 -0.25 -1.40
CA GLY A 72 -2.64 -1.39 -2.03
C GLY A 72 -1.21 -1.07 -2.45
N VAL A 73 -0.29 -2.00 -2.17
CA VAL A 73 1.17 -1.86 -2.35
C VAL A 73 1.65 -0.48 -1.92
N LEU A 74 1.24 -0.15 -0.69
CA LEU A 74 1.39 1.14 -0.06
C LEU A 74 2.81 1.43 0.41
N GLY A 75 3.05 2.68 0.76
CA GLY A 75 4.22 3.13 1.47
C GLY A 75 4.13 4.62 1.77
N MET A 76 5.09 5.09 2.55
CA MET A 76 5.30 6.50 2.89
C MET A 76 6.79 6.75 3.06
N ASN A 77 7.17 7.94 3.55
CA ASN A 77 8.56 8.35 3.79
C ASN A 77 9.41 8.15 2.52
N TYR A 78 9.17 8.93 1.47
CA TYR A 78 9.94 8.82 0.22
C TYR A 78 11.47 8.76 0.42
N SER A 79 12.00 9.45 1.43
CA SER A 79 13.41 9.39 1.83
C SER A 79 13.92 7.98 2.13
N THR A 80 13.07 7.09 2.64
CA THR A 80 13.38 5.66 2.85
C THR A 80 12.98 4.82 1.63
N LEU A 81 11.83 5.10 1.02
CA LEU A 81 11.26 4.32 -0.06
C LEU A 81 12.09 4.39 -1.34
N LEU A 82 12.51 5.59 -1.76
CA LEU A 82 13.03 5.82 -3.10
C LEU A 82 14.30 5.01 -3.38
N ASN A 83 15.27 4.96 -2.45
CA ASN A 83 16.48 4.14 -2.67
C ASN A 83 16.21 2.62 -2.69
N ARG A 84 15.00 2.20 -2.36
CA ARG A 84 14.55 0.80 -2.34
C ARG A 84 13.50 0.53 -3.44
N SER A 85 13.44 1.41 -4.45
CA SER A 85 12.48 1.34 -5.54
C SER A 85 13.20 1.24 -6.89
N SER A 86 12.83 0.24 -7.70
CA SER A 86 13.25 0.11 -9.10
C SER A 86 12.75 1.26 -9.98
N ASP A 87 11.66 1.92 -9.59
CA ASP A 87 11.13 3.08 -10.32
C ASP A 87 11.98 4.33 -10.11
N TRP A 88 12.75 4.37 -9.01
CA TRP A 88 13.67 5.46 -8.70
C TRP A 88 15.09 5.18 -9.17
N GLU A 89 15.60 3.98 -8.87
CA GLU A 89 16.94 3.52 -9.23
C GLU A 89 17.03 3.20 -10.74
N GLY A 90 18.23 3.23 -11.30
CA GLY A 90 18.45 2.85 -12.71
C GLY A 90 19.60 3.60 -13.37
N PRO A 91 19.68 3.61 -14.71
CA PRO A 91 20.77 4.24 -15.45
C PRO A 91 20.92 5.73 -15.09
N LEU A 92 22.17 6.16 -14.90
CA LEU A 92 22.52 7.56 -14.68
C LEU A 92 22.60 8.30 -16.03
N VAL A 93 22.65 9.63 -15.96
CA VAL A 93 22.89 10.45 -17.16
C VAL A 93 24.26 10.10 -17.75
N ASP A 94 24.27 9.57 -18.97
CA ASP A 94 25.47 9.26 -19.73
C ASP A 94 25.51 10.09 -21.04
N PRO A 95 26.41 11.08 -21.16
CA PRO A 95 26.56 11.87 -22.39
C PRO A 95 26.98 11.04 -23.61
N ALA A 96 27.59 9.87 -23.41
CA ALA A 96 28.05 8.99 -24.48
C ALA A 96 26.96 8.02 -24.96
N ASN A 97 25.95 7.73 -24.12
CA ASN A 97 24.83 6.84 -24.44
C ASN A 97 23.51 7.49 -23.99
N PRO A 98 22.89 8.35 -24.83
CA PRO A 98 21.72 9.13 -24.45
C PRO A 98 20.46 8.24 -24.38
N GLY A 99 20.30 7.53 -23.28
CA GLY A 99 19.04 6.90 -22.86
C GLY A 99 18.19 7.83 -21.98
N LEU A 100 16.94 7.45 -21.71
CA LEU A 100 16.15 8.09 -20.67
C LEU A 100 16.76 7.74 -19.31
N PRO A 101 17.26 8.73 -18.54
CA PRO A 101 17.88 8.44 -17.27
C PRO A 101 16.79 8.18 -16.20
N SER A 102 17.13 7.42 -15.16
CA SER A 102 16.25 7.16 -14.02
C SER A 102 15.93 8.45 -13.25
N TYR A 103 14.90 8.45 -12.39
CA TYR A 103 14.61 9.61 -11.55
C TYR A 103 15.75 9.95 -10.57
N SER A 104 16.48 8.93 -10.08
CA SER A 104 17.66 9.10 -9.22
C SER A 104 18.83 9.79 -9.91
N SER A 105 18.89 9.75 -11.24
CA SER A 105 20.06 10.13 -12.02
C SER A 105 20.57 11.55 -11.73
N PHE A 106 19.68 12.53 -11.67
CA PHE A 106 20.04 13.91 -11.38
C PHE A 106 20.60 14.06 -9.96
N LEU A 107 19.93 13.45 -8.97
CA LEU A 107 20.38 13.49 -7.59
C LEU A 107 21.76 12.85 -7.45
N TYR A 108 21.96 11.68 -8.08
CA TYR A 108 23.20 10.92 -7.96
C TYR A 108 24.36 11.55 -8.72
N THR A 109 24.07 12.26 -9.81
CA THR A 109 25.08 13.03 -10.56
C THR A 109 25.56 14.24 -9.77
N MET A 110 24.63 14.95 -9.11
CA MET A 110 24.94 16.15 -8.31
C MET A 110 25.55 15.81 -6.94
N PHE A 111 25.17 14.67 -6.36
CA PHE A 111 25.63 14.19 -5.07
C PHE A 111 26.14 12.74 -5.20
N PRO A 112 27.37 12.51 -5.67
CA PRO A 112 27.91 11.15 -5.85
C PRO A 112 28.14 10.40 -4.53
N ASN A 113 28.33 11.13 -3.43
CA ASN A 113 28.53 10.56 -2.12
C ASN A 113 27.18 10.05 -1.55
N LYS A 114 27.12 8.78 -1.14
CA LYS A 114 25.88 8.15 -0.64
C LYS A 114 25.37 8.77 0.67
N GLN A 115 26.24 9.25 1.55
CA GLN A 115 25.83 9.92 2.79
C GLN A 115 25.18 11.28 2.49
N GLU A 116 25.72 12.05 1.55
CA GLU A 116 25.14 13.32 1.10
C GLU A 116 23.78 13.09 0.44
N GLN A 117 23.61 12.03 -0.35
CA GLN A 117 22.31 11.66 -0.93
C GLN A 117 21.25 11.48 0.17
N GLN A 118 21.57 10.78 1.27
CA GLN A 118 20.63 10.59 2.37
C GLN A 118 20.27 11.91 3.07
N LEU A 119 21.25 12.80 3.27
CA LEU A 119 20.98 14.12 3.84
C LEU A 119 20.05 14.95 2.94
N VAL A 120 20.30 14.96 1.63
CA VAL A 120 19.45 15.67 0.67
C VAL A 120 18.05 15.06 0.63
N MET A 121 17.92 13.73 0.62
CA MET A 121 16.63 13.05 0.68
C MET A 121 15.85 13.41 1.95
N ALA A 122 16.50 13.45 3.11
CA ALA A 122 15.87 13.85 4.36
C ALA A 122 15.39 15.31 4.33
N ILE A 123 16.14 16.21 3.68
CA ILE A 123 15.72 17.61 3.50
C ILE A 123 14.52 17.70 2.54
N LEU A 124 14.55 16.95 1.43
CA LEU A 124 13.45 16.89 0.47
C LEU A 124 12.18 16.27 1.07
N GLN A 125 12.33 15.32 2.00
CA GLN A 125 11.21 14.72 2.73
C GLN A 125 10.32 15.79 3.37
N MET A 126 10.89 16.82 4.01
CA MET A 126 10.10 17.92 4.60
C MET A 126 9.18 18.63 3.59
N LEU A 127 9.54 18.64 2.31
CA LEU A 127 8.67 19.15 1.25
C LEU A 127 7.63 18.09 0.86
N TRP A 128 8.06 16.84 0.69
CA TRP A 128 7.19 15.73 0.30
C TRP A 128 6.13 15.35 1.33
N ASP A 129 6.40 15.53 2.63
CA ASP A 129 5.44 15.32 3.73
C ASP A 129 4.11 16.02 3.48
N ARG A 130 4.12 17.12 2.75
CA ARG A 130 2.91 17.89 2.40
C ARG A 130 2.05 17.22 1.32
N GLY A 131 2.54 16.20 0.63
CA GLY A 131 1.94 15.60 -0.56
C GLY A 131 1.85 14.07 -0.57
N GLU A 132 2.24 13.39 0.51
CA GLU A 132 2.23 11.93 0.65
C GLU A 132 1.94 11.53 2.10
N ALA A 133 1.65 10.25 2.33
CA ALA A 133 1.16 9.73 3.59
C ALA A 133 2.02 10.05 4.83
N ASP A 134 3.34 10.19 4.73
CA ASP A 134 4.23 10.40 5.89
C ASP A 134 3.85 11.61 6.75
N GLY A 135 3.49 12.73 6.11
CA GLY A 135 3.10 13.94 6.82
C GLY A 135 1.69 13.91 7.43
N TYR A 136 0.91 12.88 7.13
CA TYR A 136 -0.52 12.81 7.44
C TYR A 136 -0.94 11.54 8.20
N ALA A 137 -0.15 10.46 8.16
CA ALA A 137 -0.55 9.14 8.64
C ALA A 137 -0.98 9.12 10.12
N GLN A 138 -0.31 9.92 10.95
CA GLN A 138 -0.65 10.10 12.36
C GLN A 138 -2.07 10.63 12.60
N HIS A 139 -2.69 11.23 11.58
CA HIS A 139 -4.06 11.77 11.62
C HIS A 139 -5.09 10.93 10.84
N MET A 140 -4.74 9.72 10.39
CA MET A 140 -5.73 8.86 9.71
C MET A 140 -6.73 8.22 10.69
N THR A 141 -6.25 7.75 11.84
CA THR A 141 -7.01 6.85 12.72
C THR A 141 -7.32 7.48 14.08
N THR A 142 -6.39 7.48 15.03
CA THR A 142 -6.66 7.78 16.45
C THR A 142 -6.60 9.25 16.83
N ASP A 143 -5.98 10.09 16.00
CA ASP A 143 -5.85 11.55 16.23
C ASP A 143 -6.25 12.34 14.95
N PRO A 144 -7.50 12.24 14.46
CA PRO A 144 -7.89 12.87 13.21
C PRO A 144 -7.89 14.40 13.30
N TYR A 145 -7.75 15.06 12.16
CA TYR A 145 -7.87 16.51 12.08
C TYR A 145 -9.26 17.01 12.52
N PRO A 146 -9.38 18.29 12.94
CA PRO A 146 -10.67 18.87 13.28
C PRO A 146 -11.70 18.76 12.15
N ASN A 147 -12.91 18.28 12.49
CA ASN A 147 -14.01 18.05 11.55
C ASN A 147 -13.75 16.95 10.50
N THR A 148 -12.79 16.06 10.78
CA THR A 148 -12.52 14.86 9.98
C THR A 148 -12.86 13.63 10.82
N PRO A 149 -13.57 12.62 10.29
CA PRO A 149 -13.78 11.36 10.99
C PRO A 149 -12.47 10.58 11.18
N ALA A 150 -12.47 9.68 12.16
CA ALA A 150 -11.46 8.61 12.21
C ALA A 150 -11.72 7.61 11.08
N HIS A 151 -10.65 7.10 10.48
CA HIS A 151 -10.73 6.14 9.39
C HIS A 151 -10.34 4.73 9.84
N GLN A 152 -10.85 3.74 9.11
CA GLN A 152 -10.33 2.38 9.08
C GLN A 152 -9.57 2.20 7.76
N VAL A 153 -8.39 1.60 7.83
CA VAL A 153 -7.50 1.46 6.67
C VAL A 153 -7.05 0.02 6.52
N LEU A 154 -7.38 -0.60 5.39
CA LEU A 154 -6.87 -1.90 4.99
C LEU A 154 -5.62 -1.71 4.13
N LEU A 155 -4.49 -2.16 4.66
CA LEU A 155 -3.17 -2.07 4.05
C LEU A 155 -2.84 -3.42 3.39
N HIS A 156 -2.78 -3.44 2.06
CA HIS A 156 -2.36 -4.63 1.29
C HIS A 156 -0.92 -4.44 0.82
N ALA A 157 -0.01 -5.28 1.29
CA ALA A 157 1.39 -5.26 0.86
C ALA A 157 1.71 -6.51 0.03
N ALA A 158 2.43 -6.35 -1.08
CA ALA A 158 3.02 -7.49 -1.78
C ALA A 158 4.43 -7.74 -1.23
N LEU A 159 4.72 -8.95 -0.74
CA LEU A 159 6.04 -9.26 -0.20
C LEU A 159 7.10 -9.20 -1.29
N GLY A 160 8.22 -8.54 -1.02
CA GLY A 160 9.32 -8.43 -1.97
C GLY A 160 9.04 -7.45 -3.12
N ASP A 161 8.06 -6.58 -2.95
CA ASP A 161 7.77 -5.49 -3.89
C ASP A 161 9.00 -4.59 -4.06
N PHE A 162 9.50 -4.58 -5.30
CA PHE A 162 10.67 -3.83 -5.70
C PHE A 162 10.35 -2.43 -6.21
N GLN A 163 9.07 -2.09 -6.41
CA GLN A 163 8.62 -0.74 -6.76
C GLN A 163 8.32 0.07 -5.50
N VAL A 164 7.66 -0.53 -4.50
CA VAL A 164 7.34 0.12 -3.22
C VAL A 164 7.79 -0.74 -2.05
N THR A 165 8.70 -0.21 -1.24
CA THR A 165 9.37 -1.01 -0.21
C THR A 165 8.45 -1.42 0.93
N ASN A 166 8.46 -2.71 1.29
CA ASN A 166 7.70 -3.21 2.44
C ASN A 166 8.13 -2.58 3.78
N PHE A 167 9.35 -2.04 3.87
CA PHE A 167 9.79 -1.33 5.07
C PHE A 167 8.89 -0.13 5.36
N SER A 168 8.58 0.71 4.36
CA SER A 168 7.73 1.87 4.56
C SER A 168 6.27 1.48 4.78
N ALA A 169 5.80 0.40 4.15
CA ALA A 169 4.48 -0.15 4.41
C ALA A 169 4.28 -0.52 5.90
N GLU A 170 5.29 -1.13 6.53
CA GLU A 170 5.19 -1.42 7.96
C GLU A 170 5.36 -0.17 8.84
N VAL A 171 6.12 0.85 8.43
CA VAL A 171 6.16 2.12 9.17
C VAL A 171 4.76 2.76 9.14
N GLU A 172 4.10 2.79 7.99
CA GLU A 172 2.72 3.28 7.87
C GLU A 172 1.77 2.52 8.78
N ALA A 173 1.81 1.18 8.73
CA ALA A 173 0.99 0.32 9.58
C ALA A 173 1.16 0.63 11.07
N ARG A 174 2.40 0.86 11.53
CA ARG A 174 2.68 1.24 12.92
C ARG A 174 2.13 2.62 13.24
N THR A 175 2.36 3.59 12.37
CA THR A 175 1.93 4.97 12.56
C THR A 175 0.42 5.09 12.69
N ILE A 176 -0.34 4.34 11.89
CA ILE A 176 -1.81 4.34 11.96
C ILE A 176 -2.39 3.42 13.04
N GLY A 177 -1.54 2.70 13.78
CA GLY A 177 -1.98 1.74 14.80
C GLY A 177 -2.68 0.50 14.24
N ALA A 178 -2.36 0.09 13.01
CA ALA A 178 -2.92 -1.11 12.39
C ALA A 178 -2.48 -2.39 13.13
N ARG A 179 -3.34 -3.40 13.09
CA ARG A 179 -2.95 -4.78 13.44
C ARG A 179 -2.35 -5.49 12.24
N VAL A 180 -1.66 -6.60 12.44
CA VAL A 180 -1.17 -7.45 11.35
C VAL A 180 -1.93 -8.76 11.29
N MET A 181 -2.29 -9.18 10.08
CA MET A 181 -2.72 -10.53 9.79
C MET A 181 -1.49 -11.44 9.84
N ASP A 182 -1.15 -11.94 11.03
CA ASP A 182 0.15 -12.57 11.30
C ASP A 182 0.37 -13.93 10.59
N THR A 183 -0.70 -14.54 10.08
CA THR A 183 -0.62 -15.72 9.21
C THR A 183 -0.34 -15.38 7.76
N SER A 184 -0.37 -14.10 7.38
CA SER A 184 -0.35 -13.70 5.98
C SER A 184 0.94 -14.10 5.26
N LEU A 185 2.02 -14.20 6.04
CA LEU A 185 3.31 -14.72 5.62
C LEU A 185 3.59 -16.05 6.30
N MET A 186 4.24 -16.95 5.57
CA MET A 186 4.75 -18.17 6.19
C MET A 186 5.85 -17.87 7.21
N ALA A 187 6.00 -18.78 8.19
CA ALA A 187 7.13 -18.74 9.10
C ALA A 187 8.47 -18.67 8.33
N GLY A 188 9.28 -17.65 8.60
CA GLY A 188 10.56 -17.41 7.94
C GLY A 188 10.51 -16.63 6.62
N ARG A 189 9.32 -16.19 6.16
CA ARG A 189 9.16 -15.30 4.99
C ARG A 189 9.24 -13.81 5.33
N HIS A 190 9.37 -13.46 6.61
CA HIS A 190 9.64 -12.10 7.02
C HIS A 190 11.16 -11.83 7.03
N TRP A 191 11.61 -10.67 6.57
CA TRP A 191 13.05 -10.33 6.47
C TRP A 191 13.69 -9.92 7.79
N ALA A 192 12.91 -9.34 8.72
CA ALA A 192 13.42 -8.92 10.03
C ALA A 192 13.59 -10.08 11.01
N ILE A 193 14.56 -9.93 11.93
CA ILE A 193 14.83 -10.86 13.04
C ILE A 193 13.63 -11.00 13.98
N THR A 194 12.92 -9.88 14.21
CA THR A 194 11.66 -9.84 14.96
C THR A 194 10.55 -9.48 13.96
N PRO A 195 9.86 -10.46 13.37
CA PRO A 195 8.78 -10.20 12.42
C PRO A 195 7.73 -9.26 12.98
N PHE A 196 7.28 -8.31 12.16
CA PHE A 196 6.23 -7.35 12.50
C PHE A 196 6.49 -6.56 13.79
N PHE A 197 7.76 -6.30 14.14
CA PHE A 197 8.13 -5.58 15.37
C PHE A 197 7.25 -4.32 15.56
N GLY A 198 6.63 -4.16 16.73
CA GLY A 198 5.78 -2.99 17.03
C GLY A 198 4.35 -3.06 16.49
N LEU A 199 3.98 -4.08 15.71
CA LEU A 199 2.59 -4.35 15.32
C LEU A 199 1.99 -5.43 16.21
N GLN A 200 0.70 -5.31 16.49
CA GLN A 200 -0.05 -6.34 17.22
C GLN A 200 -0.72 -7.30 16.22
N PRO A 201 -0.72 -8.62 16.47
CA PRO A 201 -1.49 -9.53 15.64
C PRO A 201 -2.99 -9.26 15.76
N MET A 202 -3.73 -9.61 14.71
CA MET A 202 -5.19 -9.67 14.76
C MET A 202 -5.66 -10.62 15.88
N PRO A 203 -6.81 -10.31 16.51
CA PRO A 203 -7.35 -11.14 17.58
C PRO A 203 -7.69 -12.54 17.08
N ARG A 204 -7.65 -13.52 17.98
CA ARG A 204 -8.04 -14.91 17.74
C ARG A 204 -9.35 -15.20 18.48
N ASP A 205 -10.21 -16.02 17.91
CA ASP A 205 -11.42 -16.51 18.58
C ASP A 205 -11.13 -17.68 19.55
N SER A 206 -12.17 -18.24 20.17
CA SER A 206 -12.03 -19.36 21.11
C SER A 206 -11.51 -20.65 20.48
N SER A 207 -11.57 -20.79 19.16
CA SER A 207 -11.03 -21.94 18.42
C SER A 207 -9.55 -21.74 18.02
N GLY A 208 -9.02 -20.52 18.19
CA GLY A 208 -7.70 -20.14 17.70
C GLY A 208 -7.67 -19.69 16.24
N ALA A 209 -8.84 -19.54 15.59
CA ALA A 209 -8.93 -18.93 14.27
C ALA A 209 -8.79 -17.41 14.39
N ILE A 210 -8.35 -16.75 13.32
CA ILE A 210 -8.29 -15.28 13.28
C ILE A 210 -9.73 -14.77 13.27
N ALA A 211 -10.06 -13.95 14.28
CA ALA A 211 -11.38 -13.34 14.37
C ALA A 211 -11.46 -12.12 13.45
N PRO A 212 -12.65 -11.80 12.89
CA PRO A 212 -12.86 -10.54 12.19
C PRO A 212 -12.40 -9.35 13.04
N TRP A 213 -11.67 -8.42 12.43
CA TRP A 213 -11.12 -7.25 13.10
C TRP A 213 -11.78 -5.97 12.60
N HIS A 214 -12.56 -5.32 13.45
CA HIS A 214 -13.15 -4.03 13.16
C HIS A 214 -12.12 -2.89 13.36
N GLY A 215 -11.33 -2.59 12.34
CA GLY A 215 -10.27 -1.59 12.41
C GLY A 215 -9.28 -1.67 11.27
N SER A 216 -8.16 -0.97 11.41
CA SER A 216 -7.08 -0.97 10.41
C SER A 216 -6.21 -2.21 10.54
N ALA A 217 -5.78 -2.77 9.40
CA ALA A 217 -4.89 -3.94 9.38
C ALA A 217 -3.93 -3.95 8.20
N LEU A 218 -2.75 -4.52 8.41
CA LEU A 218 -1.76 -4.90 7.40
C LEU A 218 -1.91 -6.37 7.05
N VAL A 219 -2.05 -6.64 5.75
CA VAL A 219 -2.13 -7.98 5.17
C VAL A 219 -1.09 -8.09 4.06
N TYR A 220 -0.18 -9.05 4.20
CA TYR A 220 0.75 -9.38 3.12
C TYR A 220 0.17 -10.39 2.15
N TRP A 221 0.61 -10.27 0.91
CA TRP A 221 0.36 -11.20 -0.17
C TRP A 221 1.71 -11.66 -0.72
N ASP A 222 1.90 -12.97 -0.92
CA ASP A 222 3.21 -13.55 -1.17
C ASP A 222 3.25 -14.39 -2.45
N SER A 223 3.76 -13.79 -3.52
CA SER A 223 3.92 -14.44 -4.83
C SER A 223 5.25 -15.20 -4.99
N GLY A 224 6.00 -15.39 -3.89
CA GLY A 224 7.28 -16.13 -3.89
C GLY A 224 8.49 -15.28 -4.24
N ASN A 225 8.35 -13.95 -4.25
CA ASN A 225 9.43 -13.00 -4.50
C ASN A 225 10.54 -13.07 -3.44
N LEU A 226 11.72 -12.57 -3.80
CA LEU A 226 12.82 -12.44 -2.85
C LEU A 226 12.48 -11.45 -1.73
N LEU A 227 13.00 -11.73 -0.54
CA LEU A 227 12.74 -10.90 0.63
C LEU A 227 13.40 -9.52 0.48
N PRO A 228 12.82 -8.47 1.05
CA PRO A 228 13.46 -7.16 1.12
C PRO A 228 14.90 -7.24 1.66
N PRO A 229 15.91 -6.71 0.94
CA PRO A 229 17.29 -6.77 1.38
C PRO A 229 17.54 -5.82 2.56
N ASN A 230 18.50 -6.18 3.40
CA ASN A 230 19.01 -5.30 4.47
C ASN A 230 20.02 -4.28 3.92
N ALA A 231 19.63 -3.54 2.89
CA ALA A 231 20.44 -2.50 2.23
C ALA A 231 19.52 -1.49 1.52
N ASN A 232 19.99 -0.27 1.26
CA ASN A 232 19.26 0.76 0.50
C ASN A 232 19.30 0.47 -1.00
N ILE A 233 18.71 -0.66 -1.40
CA ILE A 233 18.51 -1.12 -2.77
C ILE A 233 17.14 -1.82 -2.85
N PRO A 234 16.46 -1.80 -4.01
CA PRO A 234 15.27 -2.61 -4.20
C PRO A 234 15.59 -4.12 -4.09
N PRO A 235 14.62 -4.96 -3.70
CA PRO A 235 14.64 -6.39 -3.99
C PRO A 235 14.96 -6.65 -5.47
N ASP A 236 15.57 -7.81 -5.75
CA ASP A 236 15.78 -8.25 -7.13
C ASP A 236 14.44 -8.67 -7.78
N GLU A 237 14.29 -8.41 -9.07
CA GLU A 237 13.05 -8.64 -9.83
C GLU A 237 12.76 -10.13 -10.11
N ALA A 238 13.64 -11.05 -9.67
CA ALA A 238 13.42 -12.49 -9.79
C ALA A 238 12.10 -12.93 -9.14
N GLY A 239 11.34 -13.73 -9.89
CA GLY A 239 9.95 -14.09 -9.55
C GLY A 239 8.91 -13.17 -10.18
N GLY A 240 9.33 -12.13 -10.90
CA GLY A 240 8.48 -11.20 -11.61
C GLY A 240 7.76 -10.20 -10.70
N ASP A 241 7.13 -9.20 -11.31
CA ASP A 241 6.59 -8.04 -10.62
C ASP A 241 5.38 -8.34 -9.69
N PRO A 242 5.55 -8.25 -8.36
CA PRO A 242 4.48 -8.54 -7.41
C PRO A 242 3.55 -7.36 -7.13
N HIS A 243 3.87 -6.19 -7.69
CA HIS A 243 3.25 -4.91 -7.35
C HIS A 243 1.74 -4.87 -7.61
N GLU A 244 1.25 -5.72 -8.49
CA GLU A 244 -0.16 -5.78 -8.85
C GLU A 244 -0.91 -6.98 -8.29
N ASP A 245 -0.18 -7.90 -7.66
CA ASP A 245 -0.71 -9.20 -7.28
C ASP A 245 -1.85 -9.11 -6.23
N PRO A 246 -1.74 -8.30 -5.13
CA PRO A 246 -2.82 -8.19 -4.15
C PRO A 246 -4.17 -7.78 -4.72
N ARG A 247 -4.19 -6.84 -5.67
CA ARG A 247 -5.44 -6.32 -6.25
C ARG A 247 -5.98 -7.18 -7.39
N ARG A 248 -5.15 -8.07 -7.95
CA ARG A 248 -5.52 -8.99 -9.03
C ARG A 248 -5.97 -10.34 -8.49
N ASP A 249 -5.62 -10.68 -7.26
CA ASP A 249 -6.10 -11.90 -6.62
C ASP A 249 -7.59 -11.79 -6.23
N PRO A 250 -8.43 -12.79 -6.58
CA PRO A 250 -9.84 -12.80 -6.20
C PRO A 250 -10.07 -12.70 -4.68
N ASN A 251 -9.25 -13.37 -3.86
CA ASN A 251 -9.39 -13.29 -2.40
C ASN A 251 -9.04 -11.88 -1.90
N GLY A 252 -8.09 -11.21 -2.56
CA GLY A 252 -7.78 -9.80 -2.30
C GLY A 252 -8.98 -8.91 -2.58
N GLY A 253 -9.65 -9.13 -3.71
CA GLY A 253 -10.92 -8.48 -4.05
C GLY A 253 -12.02 -8.74 -3.03
N ASP A 254 -12.20 -10.00 -2.61
CA ASP A 254 -13.22 -10.40 -1.63
C ASP A 254 -12.96 -9.78 -0.25
N GLN A 255 -11.70 -9.72 0.20
CA GLN A 255 -11.34 -9.08 1.46
C GLN A 255 -11.61 -7.57 1.42
N LYS A 256 -11.26 -6.90 0.31
CA LYS A 256 -11.57 -5.47 0.11
C LYS A 256 -13.07 -5.21 0.14
N MET A 257 -13.85 -6.02 -0.59
CA MET A 257 -15.31 -5.90 -0.62
C MET A 257 -15.92 -6.09 0.78
N HIS A 258 -15.50 -7.12 1.50
CA HIS A 258 -15.97 -7.36 2.86
C HIS A 258 -15.65 -6.16 3.77
N PHE A 259 -14.42 -5.66 3.70
CA PHE A 259 -13.97 -4.51 4.48
C PHE A 259 -14.76 -3.23 4.15
N TRP A 260 -14.97 -2.92 2.87
CA TRP A 260 -15.79 -1.76 2.48
C TRP A 260 -17.22 -1.84 2.97
N LEU A 261 -17.82 -3.03 3.03
CA LEU A 261 -19.21 -3.16 3.45
C LEU A 261 -19.36 -3.18 4.97
N THR A 262 -18.45 -3.86 5.68
CA THR A 262 -18.60 -4.15 7.12
C THR A 262 -17.69 -3.32 8.02
N GLY A 263 -16.55 -2.87 7.51
CA GLY A 263 -15.45 -2.32 8.32
C GLY A 263 -14.59 -3.38 8.99
N ASP A 264 -14.89 -4.67 8.77
CA ASP A 264 -14.12 -5.77 9.32
C ASP A 264 -13.06 -6.25 8.33
N VAL A 265 -11.86 -6.51 8.83
CA VAL A 265 -10.82 -7.26 8.11
C VAL A 265 -10.96 -8.72 8.49
N ILE A 266 -11.14 -9.57 7.48
CA ILE A 266 -11.34 -11.02 7.64
C ILE A 266 -10.17 -11.82 7.08
N ASP A 267 -9.97 -13.00 7.62
CA ASP A 267 -9.03 -13.97 7.07
C ASP A 267 -9.66 -14.74 5.91
N VAL A 268 -9.23 -14.44 4.69
CA VAL A 268 -9.74 -15.08 3.47
C VAL A 268 -8.99 -16.38 3.12
N MET A 269 -8.00 -16.79 3.92
CA MET A 269 -7.21 -18.02 3.73
C MET A 269 -7.31 -19.01 4.90
N SER A 270 -8.27 -18.82 5.82
CA SER A 270 -8.58 -19.76 6.90
C SER A 270 -7.37 -20.15 7.77
N GLY A 271 -6.55 -19.18 8.12
CA GLY A 271 -5.35 -19.31 8.95
C GLY A 271 -4.09 -19.67 8.16
N GLY A 272 -4.22 -19.88 6.85
CA GLY A 272 -3.11 -20.13 5.94
C GLY A 272 -2.38 -18.87 5.50
N PRO A 273 -1.16 -19.02 4.92
CA PRO A 273 -0.47 -17.94 4.23
C PRO A 273 -1.21 -17.49 2.97
N TYR A 274 -1.16 -16.19 2.63
CA TYR A 274 -1.71 -15.67 1.37
C TYR A 274 -0.70 -15.86 0.24
N LEU A 275 -0.44 -17.13 -0.08
CA LEU A 275 0.39 -17.50 -1.21
C LEU A 275 -0.36 -17.24 -2.50
N LEU A 276 0.28 -16.51 -3.40
CA LEU A 276 -0.28 -16.13 -4.69
C LEU A 276 0.38 -16.91 -5.82
N CYS A 277 -0.45 -17.36 -6.75
CA CYS A 277 -0.04 -18.01 -7.97
C CYS A 277 -0.47 -17.22 -9.17
N ARG A 278 0.50 -16.56 -9.81
CA ARG A 278 0.23 -15.91 -11.09
C ARG A 278 -0.11 -16.99 -12.12
N PRO A 279 -1.24 -16.86 -12.86
CA PRO A 279 -1.55 -17.78 -13.94
C PRO A 279 -0.37 -17.92 -14.92
N GLY A 280 0.14 -19.15 -15.09
CA GLY A 280 1.27 -19.45 -16.00
C GLY A 280 2.68 -19.20 -15.43
N ALA A 281 2.82 -18.86 -14.15
CA ALA A 281 4.12 -18.64 -13.50
C ALA A 281 4.61 -19.83 -12.65
N GLU A 282 3.93 -20.97 -12.69
CA GLU A 282 4.27 -22.20 -11.94
C GLU A 282 5.75 -22.61 -12.10
N SER A 283 6.37 -22.33 -13.26
CA SER A 283 7.78 -22.61 -13.54
C SER A 283 8.73 -21.42 -13.40
N GLN A 284 8.22 -20.23 -13.07
CA GLN A 284 8.96 -18.95 -13.04
C GLN A 284 9.14 -18.38 -11.63
N ILE A 285 8.42 -18.91 -10.64
CA ILE A 285 8.68 -18.59 -9.24
C ILE A 285 10.07 -19.13 -8.90
N PRO A 286 11.02 -18.29 -8.43
CA PRO A 286 12.33 -18.77 -8.00
C PRO A 286 12.08 -19.88 -7.00
N ARG A 287 12.63 -21.08 -7.29
CA ARG A 287 12.41 -22.31 -6.53
C ARG A 287 12.15 -21.96 -5.08
N VAL A 288 10.96 -22.33 -4.60
CA VAL A 288 10.54 -22.29 -3.20
C VAL A 288 11.78 -22.28 -2.32
N PRO A 289 12.00 -21.24 -1.47
CA PRO A 289 13.19 -21.19 -0.63
C PRO A 289 13.42 -22.56 -0.03
N SER A 290 14.63 -23.13 -0.16
CA SER A 290 14.92 -24.55 0.08
C SER A 290 14.46 -25.12 1.44
N GLN A 291 14.05 -24.23 2.35
CA GLN A 291 13.37 -24.51 3.60
C GLN A 291 11.90 -24.98 3.49
N PHE A 292 11.21 -24.88 2.35
CA PHE A 292 9.83 -25.36 2.20
C PHE A 292 9.72 -26.47 1.15
N THR A 293 8.98 -27.52 1.50
CA THR A 293 8.90 -28.79 0.75
C THR A 293 7.63 -28.91 -0.11
N PHE A 294 6.82 -27.86 -0.18
CA PHE A 294 5.57 -27.84 -0.96
C PHE A 294 5.71 -26.91 -2.17
N ASP A 295 4.99 -27.23 -3.24
CA ASP A 295 4.96 -26.35 -4.42
C ASP A 295 4.19 -25.08 -4.07
N TRP A 296 4.78 -23.92 -4.32
CA TRP A 296 4.16 -22.60 -4.07
C TRP A 296 2.82 -22.44 -4.78
N CYS A 297 2.61 -23.24 -5.86
CA CYS A 297 1.46 -23.22 -6.74
C CYS A 297 0.74 -24.54 -6.98
N VAL A 298 0.61 -25.39 -5.94
CA VAL A 298 -0.44 -26.42 -5.99
C VAL A 298 -1.73 -25.83 -5.44
N VAL A 299 -2.71 -25.64 -6.34
CA VAL A 299 -4.13 -25.48 -5.98
C VAL A 299 -4.72 -26.85 -5.66
#